data_AF-A0A2E6ADP7-F1
#
_entry.id   AF-A0A2E6ADP7-F1
#
_cell.length_a   1.000
_cell.length_b   1.000
_cell.length_c   1.000
_cell.angle_alpha   90.00
_cell.angle_beta   90.00
_cell.angle_gamma   90.00
#
_symmetry.space_group_name_H-M   'P 1'
#
loop_
_entity.id
_entity.type
_entity.pdbx_description
1 polymer ?
#
loop_
_entity_poly.entity_id
_entity_poly.type
_entity_poly.pdbx_seq_one_letter_code
_entity_poly.pdbx_strand_id
1 'polypeptide(L)'
;MRFSSVAVRHLFWVTVLTWVTQGTAGELHVLFLGDNGHHQPRDRFSILAPTLGDRGIQCTYVDRMEEITSENLADYDVLLLYGNIDVIEATQEQAILRFVSQGKGFVPIHCASYCFRNSPDLVELIGAQFARHGVGTFRTSIVADAHPLTNGFSGFESWDETYVHHLHNEKDRTVLSYRVDADGREPWTWIRYHGQGRVFYTAWGHDQRTWKHAGFQNLLERGIRWAAKDTTAVPVYKDPHSFPVPTIKDPHPGVAEFTYRDVGGRIPNYPKSGKWGTQAEPFRRMQDPVQPEESLRHVVVPEGFRVELFAADPDIQGKPICMTWDDRGRLWIAETYDYPNELQPSGFGRDRIRICEDTDGDWRADKFTVFAEQLSIPTSITFHDHGVIVQDGTRTLFLRDTDGDDVADERRTLFTGWNQRDTHGGVSNFQYGLDNWVYAMQGYNESAPTVEGEQQPGFRMGFFRFRPNGSEIEFLRSTNNNTWGLGISEEGVIFGSTANRNPSVYLP
;
A
#
# COMPACT_ATOMS: atom_id res chain seq x y z
N MET A 1 28.14 33.19 -55.67
CA MET A 1 27.48 32.16 -54.84
C MET A 1 25.98 32.42 -54.86
N ARG A 2 25.18 31.43 -55.25
CA ARG A 2 23.72 31.55 -55.39
C ARG A 2 23.07 31.47 -54.01
N PHE A 3 22.19 32.42 -53.69
CA PHE A 3 21.28 32.32 -52.55
C PHE A 3 20.06 31.49 -52.96
N SER A 4 19.85 30.35 -52.28
CA SER A 4 18.64 29.54 -52.42
C SER A 4 17.55 30.08 -51.49
N SER A 5 16.39 30.40 -52.06
CA SER A 5 15.16 30.72 -51.32
C SER A 5 14.54 29.46 -50.75
N VAL A 6 14.35 29.39 -49.44
CA VAL A 6 13.53 28.35 -48.79
C VAL A 6 12.08 28.80 -48.82
N ALA A 7 11.24 28.08 -49.56
CA ALA A 7 9.80 28.26 -49.58
C ALA A 7 9.17 27.63 -48.33
N VAL A 8 8.57 28.45 -47.47
CA VAL A 8 7.74 27.99 -46.35
C VAL A 8 6.39 27.54 -46.90
N ARG A 9 6.12 26.24 -46.90
CA ARG A 9 4.78 25.69 -47.17
C ARG A 9 3.97 25.75 -45.87
N HIS A 10 2.98 26.63 -45.82
CA HIS A 10 1.95 26.57 -44.78
C HIS A 10 1.02 25.39 -45.06
N LEU A 11 1.08 24.37 -44.20
CA LEU A 11 0.16 23.24 -44.21
C LEU A 11 -1.12 23.67 -43.46
N PHE A 12 -2.18 23.99 -44.20
CA PHE A 12 -3.51 24.19 -43.61
C PHE A 12 -4.11 22.83 -43.25
N TRP A 13 -4.25 22.55 -41.95
CA TRP A 13 -5.07 21.46 -41.46
C TRP A 13 -6.55 21.84 -41.59
N VAL A 14 -7.23 21.27 -42.58
CA VAL A 14 -8.70 21.31 -42.65
C VAL A 14 -9.23 20.16 -41.81
N THR A 15 -9.64 20.46 -40.58
CA THR A 15 -10.35 19.51 -39.73
C THR A 15 -11.77 19.35 -40.26
N VAL A 16 -12.00 18.32 -41.07
CA VAL A 16 -13.36 17.90 -41.43
C VAL A 16 -13.96 17.21 -40.20
N LEU A 17 -14.77 17.94 -39.43
CA LEU A 17 -15.66 17.33 -38.45
C LEU A 17 -16.76 16.55 -39.19
N THR A 18 -16.51 15.28 -39.46
CA THR A 18 -17.59 14.33 -39.74
C THR A 18 -18.34 14.09 -38.43
N TRP A 19 -19.54 14.66 -38.33
CA TRP A 19 -20.52 14.23 -37.34
C TRP A 19 -20.90 12.79 -37.67
N VAL A 20 -20.25 11.84 -37.01
CA VAL A 20 -20.85 10.52 -36.85
C VAL A 20 -22.05 10.77 -35.96
N THR A 21 -23.25 10.67 -36.52
CA THR A 21 -24.47 10.53 -35.74
C THR A 21 -24.30 9.26 -34.91
N GLN A 22 -23.86 9.40 -33.65
CA GLN A 22 -24.08 8.37 -32.67
C GLN A 22 -25.60 8.20 -32.60
N GLY A 23 -26.11 7.09 -33.13
CA GLY A 23 -27.47 6.69 -32.86
C GLY A 23 -27.68 6.72 -31.35
N THR A 24 -28.79 7.28 -30.90
CA THR A 24 -29.25 7.14 -29.53
C THR A 24 -29.28 5.64 -29.23
N ALA A 25 -28.34 5.13 -28.44
CA ALA A 25 -28.39 3.77 -27.97
C ALA A 25 -29.75 3.56 -27.28
N GLY A 26 -30.46 2.49 -27.64
CA GLY A 26 -31.75 2.18 -27.04
C GLY A 26 -31.62 2.05 -25.52
N GLU A 27 -32.66 2.44 -24.81
CA GLU A 27 -32.78 2.22 -23.38
C GLU A 27 -32.71 0.72 -23.08
N LEU A 28 -31.87 0.29 -22.13
CA LEU A 28 -31.74 -1.11 -21.75
C LEU A 28 -32.76 -1.47 -20.68
N HIS A 29 -33.50 -2.56 -20.88
CA HIS A 29 -34.47 -3.05 -19.91
C HIS A 29 -33.90 -4.22 -19.11
N VAL A 30 -33.83 -4.09 -17.78
CA VAL A 30 -33.28 -5.09 -16.86
C VAL A 30 -34.37 -5.59 -15.90
N LEU A 31 -34.62 -6.89 -15.89
CA LEU A 31 -35.41 -7.51 -14.84
C LEU A 31 -34.49 -7.86 -13.67
N PHE A 32 -34.65 -7.18 -12.53
CA PHE A 32 -33.95 -7.45 -11.28
C PHE A 32 -34.77 -8.45 -10.47
N LEU A 33 -34.36 -9.71 -10.47
CA LEU A 33 -34.90 -10.76 -9.61
C LEU A 33 -34.17 -10.77 -8.26
N GLY A 34 -34.93 -10.50 -7.20
CA GLY A 34 -34.51 -10.62 -5.82
C GLY A 34 -35.27 -11.68 -5.03
N ASP A 35 -35.10 -11.65 -3.71
CA ASP A 35 -35.88 -12.39 -2.73
C ASP A 35 -36.23 -11.48 -1.53
N ASN A 36 -36.85 -12.07 -0.50
CA ASN A 36 -37.12 -11.40 0.77
C ASN A 36 -36.17 -11.88 1.88
N GLY A 37 -34.94 -12.26 1.51
CA GLY A 37 -33.92 -12.83 2.37
C GLY A 37 -33.06 -11.80 3.11
N HIS A 38 -32.07 -12.30 3.84
CA HIS A 38 -31.19 -11.49 4.70
C HIS A 38 -30.28 -10.52 3.93
N HIS A 39 -30.04 -10.75 2.63
CA HIS A 39 -29.27 -9.85 1.78
C HIS A 39 -30.03 -8.57 1.36
N GLN A 40 -31.32 -8.46 1.72
CA GLN A 40 -32.18 -7.29 1.44
C GLN A 40 -32.16 -6.81 -0.03
N PRO A 41 -32.47 -7.66 -1.04
CA PRO A 41 -32.40 -7.27 -2.46
C PRO A 41 -33.20 -6.03 -2.84
N ARG A 42 -34.37 -5.82 -2.23
CA ARG A 42 -35.20 -4.62 -2.45
C ARG A 42 -34.48 -3.32 -2.05
N ASP A 43 -33.70 -3.36 -0.98
CA ASP A 43 -32.88 -2.21 -0.57
C ASP A 43 -31.74 -1.98 -1.54
N ARG A 44 -31.13 -3.05 -2.07
CA ARG A 44 -30.06 -2.96 -3.07
C ARG A 44 -30.56 -2.39 -4.38
N PHE A 45 -31.74 -2.82 -4.82
CA PHE A 45 -32.45 -2.24 -5.96
C PHE A 45 -32.68 -0.73 -5.78
N SER A 46 -33.15 -0.31 -4.60
CA SER A 46 -33.42 1.11 -4.30
C SER A 46 -32.16 2.00 -4.36
N ILE A 47 -30.98 1.43 -4.12
CA ILE A 47 -29.69 2.12 -4.25
C ILE A 47 -29.25 2.17 -5.73
N LEU A 48 -29.37 1.05 -6.44
CA LEU A 48 -28.80 0.88 -7.77
C LEU A 48 -29.66 1.53 -8.87
N ALA A 49 -30.98 1.34 -8.82
CA ALA A 49 -31.90 1.67 -9.91
C ALA A 49 -31.87 3.15 -10.32
N PRO A 50 -31.86 4.15 -9.41
CA PRO A 50 -31.77 5.56 -9.82
C PRO A 50 -30.48 5.85 -10.60
N THR A 51 -29.34 5.33 -10.12
CA THR A 51 -28.02 5.56 -10.73
C THR A 51 -27.92 4.93 -12.12
N LEU A 52 -28.52 3.75 -12.32
CA LEU A 52 -28.58 3.09 -13.62
C LEU A 52 -29.59 3.74 -14.57
N GLY A 53 -30.73 4.20 -14.04
CA GLY A 53 -31.77 4.91 -14.80
C GLY A 53 -31.24 6.19 -15.43
N ASP A 54 -30.47 7.00 -14.68
CA ASP A 54 -29.78 8.20 -15.20
C ASP A 54 -28.79 7.90 -16.34
N ARG A 55 -28.42 6.62 -16.50
CA ARG A 55 -27.50 6.12 -17.53
C ARG A 55 -28.22 5.32 -18.63
N GLY A 56 -29.55 5.37 -18.70
CA GLY A 56 -30.33 4.68 -19.74
C GLY A 56 -30.46 3.17 -19.53
N ILE A 57 -30.38 2.71 -18.28
CA ILE A 57 -30.64 1.32 -17.89
C ILE A 57 -31.84 1.32 -16.94
N GLN A 58 -33.01 0.89 -17.43
CA GLN A 58 -34.23 0.82 -16.65
C GLN A 58 -34.35 -0.54 -15.98
N CYS A 59 -34.45 -0.54 -14.65
CA CYS A 59 -34.59 -1.76 -13.88
C CYS A 59 -36.02 -1.94 -13.36
N THR A 60 -36.62 -3.10 -13.59
CA THR A 60 -37.86 -3.55 -12.94
C THR A 60 -37.53 -4.55 -11.85
N TYR A 61 -37.99 -4.34 -10.62
CA TYR A 61 -37.78 -5.27 -9.52
C TYR A 61 -38.91 -6.29 -9.39
N VAL A 62 -38.55 -7.56 -9.23
CA VAL A 62 -39.45 -8.65 -8.85
C VAL A 62 -38.80 -9.51 -7.76
N ASP A 63 -39.60 -10.04 -6.84
CA ASP A 63 -39.16 -10.94 -5.76
C ASP A 63 -40.00 -12.23 -5.69
N ARG A 64 -40.68 -12.54 -6.79
CA ARG A 64 -41.58 -13.68 -6.95
C ARG A 64 -41.15 -14.51 -8.16
N MET A 65 -40.92 -15.80 -7.95
CA MET A 65 -40.44 -16.70 -9.00
C MET A 65 -41.50 -16.96 -10.09
N GLU A 66 -42.78 -16.73 -9.79
CA GLU A 66 -43.88 -16.81 -10.76
C GLU A 66 -43.75 -15.78 -11.90
N GLU A 67 -42.97 -14.72 -11.70
CA GLU A 67 -42.66 -13.72 -12.75
C GLU A 67 -41.60 -14.22 -13.75
N ILE A 68 -40.93 -15.35 -13.45
CA ILE A 68 -39.89 -15.93 -14.31
C ILE A 68 -40.53 -16.86 -15.33
N THR A 69 -41.14 -16.25 -16.34
CA THR A 69 -41.77 -16.91 -17.49
C THR A 69 -41.10 -16.47 -18.78
N SER A 70 -41.25 -17.27 -19.84
CA SER A 70 -40.68 -16.90 -21.15
C SER A 70 -41.36 -15.65 -21.72
N GLU A 71 -42.64 -15.47 -21.43
CA GLU A 71 -43.45 -14.32 -21.85
C GLU A 71 -42.97 -13.03 -21.17
N ASN A 72 -42.76 -13.05 -19.86
CA ASN A 72 -42.31 -11.85 -19.14
C ASN A 72 -40.85 -11.51 -19.48
N LEU A 73 -39.97 -12.52 -19.55
CA LEU A 73 -38.56 -12.30 -19.89
C LEU A 73 -38.37 -11.73 -21.31
N ALA A 74 -39.33 -11.91 -22.22
CA ALA A 74 -39.22 -11.39 -23.59
C ALA A 74 -39.09 -9.87 -23.67
N ASP A 75 -39.62 -9.14 -22.67
CA ASP A 75 -39.60 -7.68 -22.60
C ASP A 75 -38.27 -7.09 -22.08
N TYR A 76 -37.32 -7.95 -21.68
CA TYR A 76 -36.06 -7.53 -21.05
C TYR A 76 -34.84 -7.91 -21.89
N ASP A 77 -33.78 -7.14 -21.75
CA ASP A 77 -32.47 -7.39 -22.36
C ASP A 77 -31.56 -8.20 -21.43
N VAL A 78 -31.73 -7.99 -20.12
CA VAL A 78 -30.92 -8.62 -19.08
C VAL A 78 -31.80 -9.10 -17.93
N LEU A 79 -31.54 -10.32 -17.46
CA LEU A 79 -31.98 -10.80 -16.16
C LEU A 79 -30.83 -10.61 -15.15
N LEU A 80 -31.03 -9.75 -14.17
CA LEU A 80 -30.11 -9.56 -13.04
C LEU A 80 -30.64 -10.33 -11.84
N LEU A 81 -29.81 -11.19 -11.26
CA LEU A 81 -30.18 -12.03 -10.11
C LEU A 81 -29.37 -11.63 -8.88
N TYR A 82 -30.05 -11.29 -7.79
CA TYR A 82 -29.45 -11.07 -6.48
C TYR A 82 -30.42 -11.54 -5.37
N GLY A 83 -30.25 -12.78 -4.92
CA GLY A 83 -31.07 -13.41 -3.89
C GLY A 83 -30.51 -14.79 -3.51
N ASN A 84 -31.17 -15.49 -2.58
CA ASN A 84 -30.84 -16.83 -2.10
C ASN A 84 -32.01 -17.80 -2.35
N ILE A 85 -32.31 -18.03 -3.61
CA ILE A 85 -33.44 -18.87 -4.05
C ILE A 85 -32.94 -20.30 -4.28
N ASP A 86 -33.14 -21.19 -3.32
CA ASP A 86 -32.51 -22.52 -3.32
C ASP A 86 -33.01 -23.45 -4.45
N VAL A 87 -34.32 -23.46 -4.68
CA VAL A 87 -34.98 -24.40 -5.60
C VAL A 87 -35.66 -23.63 -6.74
N ILE A 88 -35.53 -24.15 -7.96
CA ILE A 88 -36.24 -23.66 -9.15
C ILE A 88 -37.12 -24.75 -9.76
N GLU A 89 -38.28 -24.35 -10.30
CA GLU A 89 -39.13 -25.25 -11.08
C GLU A 89 -38.62 -25.43 -12.51
N ALA A 90 -38.88 -26.60 -13.10
CA ALA A 90 -38.38 -26.94 -14.45
C ALA A 90 -38.83 -25.94 -15.53
N THR A 91 -40.03 -25.35 -15.41
CA THR A 91 -40.53 -24.34 -16.36
C THR A 91 -39.75 -23.03 -16.28
N GLN A 92 -39.44 -22.56 -15.07
CA GLN A 92 -38.65 -21.35 -14.81
C GLN A 92 -37.19 -21.55 -15.23
N GLU A 93 -36.61 -22.71 -14.90
CA GLU A 93 -35.27 -23.10 -15.33
C GLU A 93 -35.14 -23.03 -16.86
N GLN A 94 -36.08 -23.64 -17.58
CA GLN A 94 -36.08 -23.61 -19.04
C GLN A 94 -36.28 -22.19 -19.60
N ALA A 95 -37.05 -21.34 -18.92
CA ALA A 95 -37.21 -19.93 -19.33
C ALA A 95 -35.88 -19.17 -19.25
N ILE A 96 -35.13 -19.31 -18.15
CA ILE A 96 -33.80 -18.67 -18.00
C ILE A 96 -32.80 -19.22 -19.03
N LEU A 97 -32.69 -20.55 -19.16
CA LEU A 97 -31.75 -21.17 -20.10
C LEU A 97 -32.04 -20.76 -21.55
N ARG A 98 -33.31 -20.69 -21.95
CA ARG A 98 -33.71 -20.21 -23.30
C ARG A 98 -33.41 -18.73 -23.49
N PHE A 99 -33.76 -17.89 -22.51
CA PHE A 99 -33.50 -16.46 -22.54
C PHE A 99 -32.01 -16.18 -22.84
N VAL A 100 -31.11 -16.82 -22.09
CA VAL A 100 -29.67 -16.63 -22.29
C VAL A 100 -29.20 -17.27 -23.60
N SER A 101 -29.54 -18.53 -23.87
CA SER A 101 -29.07 -19.20 -25.09
C SER A 101 -29.50 -18.51 -26.39
N GLN A 102 -30.63 -17.78 -26.38
CA GLN A 102 -31.13 -16.97 -27.50
C GLN A 102 -30.45 -15.60 -27.64
N GLY A 103 -29.54 -15.24 -26.74
CA GLY A 103 -28.67 -14.08 -26.93
C GLY A 103 -28.83 -12.96 -25.93
N LYS A 104 -29.72 -13.10 -24.94
CA LYS A 104 -29.94 -12.12 -23.88
C LYS A 104 -28.90 -12.23 -22.76
N GLY A 105 -28.83 -11.21 -21.91
CA GLY A 105 -27.83 -11.12 -20.85
C GLY A 105 -28.29 -11.73 -19.52
N PHE A 106 -27.38 -12.34 -18.77
CA PHE A 106 -27.63 -12.80 -17.41
C PHE A 106 -26.57 -12.27 -16.45
N VAL A 107 -27.00 -11.63 -15.36
CA VAL A 107 -26.12 -10.92 -14.42
C VAL A 107 -26.39 -11.39 -12.98
N PRO A 108 -25.91 -12.59 -12.59
CA PRO A 108 -25.91 -13.02 -11.21
C PRO A 108 -24.88 -12.25 -10.37
N ILE A 109 -25.28 -11.84 -9.16
CA ILE A 109 -24.43 -11.05 -8.24
C ILE A 109 -24.36 -11.77 -6.89
N HIS A 110 -23.15 -11.88 -6.32
CA HIS A 110 -22.89 -12.30 -4.95
C HIS A 110 -23.59 -13.61 -4.57
N CYS A 111 -24.63 -13.52 -3.72
CA CYS A 111 -25.43 -14.61 -3.20
C CYS A 111 -26.19 -15.39 -4.28
N ALA A 112 -26.31 -14.85 -5.49
CA ALA A 112 -26.84 -15.57 -6.64
C ALA A 112 -26.09 -16.87 -6.95
N SER A 113 -24.80 -17.00 -6.57
CA SER A 113 -24.07 -18.27 -6.70
C SER A 113 -24.54 -19.36 -5.72
N TYR A 114 -25.46 -19.05 -4.82
CA TYR A 114 -26.19 -20.02 -3.98
C TYR A 114 -27.56 -20.40 -4.57
N CYS A 115 -28.04 -19.72 -5.60
CA CYS A 115 -29.36 -20.02 -6.18
C CYS A 115 -29.39 -21.35 -6.93
N PHE A 116 -30.58 -21.93 -7.00
CA PHE A 116 -30.98 -23.00 -7.91
C PHE A 116 -30.10 -24.26 -7.81
N ARG A 117 -29.74 -24.66 -6.59
CA ARG A 117 -28.80 -25.77 -6.34
C ARG A 117 -29.33 -27.12 -6.82
N ASN A 118 -30.64 -27.23 -7.04
CA ASN A 118 -31.28 -28.40 -7.64
C ASN A 118 -31.09 -28.49 -9.18
N SER A 119 -30.56 -27.44 -9.83
CA SER A 119 -30.30 -27.39 -11.28
C SER A 119 -28.79 -27.31 -11.56
N PRO A 120 -28.16 -28.43 -11.97
CA PRO A 120 -26.77 -28.41 -12.43
C PRO A 120 -26.56 -27.44 -13.60
N ASP A 121 -27.53 -27.33 -14.52
CA ASP A 121 -27.44 -26.49 -15.72
C ASP A 121 -27.35 -24.99 -15.37
N LEU A 122 -28.11 -24.52 -14.36
CA LEU A 122 -28.05 -23.13 -13.93
C LEU A 122 -26.80 -22.84 -13.08
N VAL A 123 -26.34 -23.79 -12.28
CA VAL A 123 -25.05 -23.69 -11.58
C VAL A 123 -23.92 -23.55 -12.60
N GLU A 124 -23.94 -24.39 -13.64
CA GLU A 124 -22.99 -24.29 -14.75
C GLU A 124 -23.12 -22.96 -15.51
N LEU A 125 -24.33 -22.44 -15.69
CA LEU A 125 -24.58 -21.15 -16.33
C LEU A 125 -23.93 -20.00 -15.55
N ILE A 126 -24.18 -19.91 -14.24
CA ILE A 126 -23.58 -18.92 -13.33
C ILE A 126 -22.04 -19.04 -13.36
N GLY A 127 -21.54 -20.27 -13.40
CA GLY A 127 -20.12 -20.56 -13.62
C GLY A 127 -19.37 -21.02 -12.37
N ALA A 128 -20.00 -20.97 -11.20
CA ALA A 128 -19.54 -21.58 -9.95
C ALA A 128 -20.70 -21.56 -8.92
N GLN A 129 -20.57 -22.33 -7.84
CA GLN A 129 -21.50 -22.32 -6.72
C GLN A 129 -20.80 -21.91 -5.42
N PHE A 130 -21.49 -21.17 -4.56
CA PHE A 130 -21.01 -20.80 -3.24
C PHE A 130 -20.62 -22.03 -2.39
N ALA A 131 -19.46 -21.96 -1.73
CA ALA A 131 -18.99 -22.99 -0.79
C ALA A 131 -18.93 -22.48 0.65
N ARG A 132 -18.24 -21.35 0.89
CA ARG A 132 -18.06 -20.74 2.22
C ARG A 132 -17.65 -19.27 2.10
N HIS A 133 -17.59 -18.58 3.22
CA HIS A 133 -17.15 -17.18 3.28
C HIS A 133 -16.45 -16.85 4.60
N GLY A 134 -15.76 -15.70 4.61
CA GLY A 134 -15.38 -14.94 5.78
C GLY A 134 -15.80 -13.48 5.59
N VAL A 135 -15.12 -12.53 6.25
CA VAL A 135 -15.36 -11.09 6.08
C VAL A 135 -14.05 -10.31 6.12
N GLY A 136 -13.99 -9.18 5.41
CA GLY A 136 -12.83 -8.30 5.49
C GLY A 136 -12.91 -7.12 4.53
N THR A 137 -11.99 -6.17 4.69
CA THR A 137 -11.74 -5.12 3.70
C THR A 137 -10.66 -5.60 2.73
N PHE A 138 -10.94 -5.57 1.44
CA PHE A 138 -9.99 -6.02 0.43
C PHE A 138 -10.22 -5.34 -0.93
N ARG A 139 -9.22 -5.46 -1.80
CA ARG A 139 -9.27 -5.12 -3.21
C ARG A 139 -9.07 -6.39 -4.04
N THR A 140 -9.68 -6.44 -5.22
CA THR A 140 -9.42 -7.52 -6.19
C THR A 140 -8.31 -7.13 -7.17
N SER A 141 -7.51 -8.11 -7.57
CA SER A 141 -6.53 -7.98 -8.66
C SER A 141 -7.22 -8.20 -10.00
N ILE A 142 -7.22 -7.18 -10.86
CA ILE A 142 -7.73 -7.28 -12.23
C ILE A 142 -6.66 -7.95 -13.09
N VAL A 143 -7.05 -9.01 -13.81
CA VAL A 143 -6.11 -9.83 -14.59
C VAL A 143 -6.39 -9.88 -16.09
N ALA A 144 -7.57 -9.42 -16.51
CA ALA A 144 -7.96 -9.34 -17.90
C ALA A 144 -7.94 -7.88 -18.35
N ASP A 145 -6.80 -7.21 -18.21
CA ASP A 145 -6.61 -5.78 -18.50
C ASP A 145 -6.98 -5.37 -19.94
N ALA A 146 -6.77 -6.26 -20.91
CA ALA A 146 -7.13 -6.06 -22.31
C ALA A 146 -8.63 -6.25 -22.63
N HIS A 147 -9.44 -6.77 -21.70
CA HIS A 147 -10.85 -7.01 -21.97
C HIS A 147 -11.64 -5.68 -21.99
N PRO A 148 -12.60 -5.48 -22.92
CA PRO A 148 -13.35 -4.22 -23.00
C PRO A 148 -14.05 -3.81 -21.70
N LEU A 149 -14.49 -4.79 -20.89
CA LEU A 149 -15.16 -4.55 -19.60
C LEU A 149 -14.23 -3.88 -18.57
N THR A 150 -12.95 -4.23 -18.54
CA THR A 150 -11.96 -3.73 -17.57
C THR A 150 -11.24 -2.47 -18.06
N ASN A 151 -11.40 -2.08 -19.34
CA ASN A 151 -10.78 -0.87 -19.87
C ASN A 151 -11.24 0.38 -19.12
N GLY A 152 -10.28 1.11 -18.53
CA GLY A 152 -10.56 2.29 -17.71
C GLY A 152 -11.20 1.99 -16.35
N PHE A 153 -11.15 0.74 -15.87
CA PHE A 153 -11.62 0.36 -14.53
C PHE A 153 -10.43 -0.07 -13.68
N SER A 154 -10.05 0.71 -12.67
CA SER A 154 -8.91 0.38 -11.82
C SER A 154 -9.21 -0.65 -10.73
N GLY A 155 -10.49 -0.97 -10.49
CA GLY A 155 -10.94 -1.67 -9.29
C GLY A 155 -11.19 -0.71 -8.13
N PHE A 156 -11.67 -1.25 -7.01
CA PHE A 156 -11.98 -0.54 -5.78
C PHE A 156 -11.72 -1.42 -4.54
N GLU A 157 -11.63 -0.79 -3.38
CA GLU A 157 -11.59 -1.46 -2.07
C GLU A 157 -12.94 -1.31 -1.35
N SER A 158 -13.41 -2.39 -0.71
CA SER A 158 -14.61 -2.36 0.14
C SER A 158 -14.52 -3.43 1.21
N TRP A 159 -15.27 -3.24 2.30
CA TRP A 159 -15.56 -4.32 3.24
C TRP A 159 -16.71 -5.17 2.70
N ASP A 160 -16.49 -6.48 2.56
CA ASP A 160 -17.46 -7.42 2.01
C ASP A 160 -17.20 -8.85 2.54
N GLU A 161 -18.03 -9.81 2.15
CA GLU A 161 -17.81 -11.23 2.46
C GLU A 161 -16.76 -11.84 1.53
N THR A 162 -15.80 -12.54 2.13
CA THR A 162 -14.68 -13.18 1.42
C THR A 162 -15.10 -14.59 0.96
N TYR A 163 -15.95 -14.67 -0.07
CA TYR A 163 -16.46 -15.92 -0.68
C TYR A 163 -15.34 -16.86 -1.15
N VAL A 164 -15.65 -18.15 -1.13
CA VAL A 164 -14.94 -19.22 -1.82
C VAL A 164 -15.99 -20.06 -2.53
N HIS A 165 -15.72 -20.44 -3.77
CA HIS A 165 -16.64 -21.22 -4.59
C HIS A 165 -16.16 -22.67 -4.77
N HIS A 166 -17.11 -23.53 -5.15
CA HIS A 166 -16.87 -24.88 -5.67
C HIS A 166 -17.63 -25.07 -6.98
N LEU A 167 -17.51 -26.25 -7.61
CA LEU A 167 -18.20 -26.58 -8.87
C LEU A 167 -17.97 -25.54 -9.98
N HIS A 168 -16.73 -25.08 -10.12
CA HIS A 168 -16.36 -24.13 -11.16
C HIS A 168 -16.59 -24.72 -12.56
N ASN A 169 -17.32 -23.99 -13.40
CA ASN A 169 -17.41 -24.26 -14.83
C ASN A 169 -16.46 -23.33 -15.58
N GLU A 170 -15.34 -23.88 -16.05
CA GLU A 170 -14.30 -23.10 -16.75
C GLU A 170 -14.56 -22.96 -18.26
N LYS A 171 -15.51 -23.74 -18.80
CA LYS A 171 -15.82 -23.71 -20.22
C LYS A 171 -16.39 -22.35 -20.61
N ASP A 172 -15.83 -21.76 -21.67
CA ASP A 172 -16.20 -20.46 -22.22
C ASP A 172 -16.21 -19.33 -21.18
N ARG A 173 -15.40 -19.47 -20.11
CA ARG A 173 -15.29 -18.52 -19.00
C ARG A 173 -13.99 -17.73 -19.08
N THR A 174 -14.07 -16.43 -18.81
CA THR A 174 -12.89 -15.58 -18.60
C THR A 174 -13.00 -14.92 -17.24
N VAL A 175 -12.01 -15.12 -16.38
CA VAL A 175 -11.91 -14.46 -15.08
C VAL A 175 -11.34 -13.06 -15.29
N LEU A 176 -12.07 -12.04 -14.83
CA LEU A 176 -11.69 -10.63 -14.95
C LEU A 176 -10.90 -10.15 -13.74
N SER A 177 -11.23 -10.65 -12.56
CA SER A 177 -10.49 -10.33 -11.33
C SER A 177 -10.47 -11.47 -10.32
N TYR A 178 -9.45 -11.45 -9.46
CA TYR A 178 -9.25 -12.39 -8.35
C TYR A 178 -9.21 -11.65 -7.02
N ARG A 179 -9.76 -12.25 -5.97
CA ARG A 179 -9.33 -11.92 -4.60
C ARG A 179 -8.03 -12.69 -4.33
N VAL A 180 -7.05 -12.02 -3.73
CA VAL A 180 -5.77 -12.64 -3.35
C VAL A 180 -5.56 -12.41 -1.86
N ASP A 181 -5.37 -13.49 -1.11
CA ASP A 181 -5.10 -13.47 0.33
C ASP A 181 -4.08 -14.57 0.69
N ALA A 182 -3.89 -14.80 2.00
CA ALA A 182 -2.94 -15.79 2.49
C ALA A 182 -3.31 -17.25 2.11
N ASP A 183 -4.57 -17.52 1.81
CA ASP A 183 -5.06 -18.85 1.43
C ASP A 183 -4.98 -19.09 -0.10
N GLY A 184 -4.70 -18.04 -0.87
CA GLY A 184 -4.40 -18.13 -2.30
C GLY A 184 -5.20 -17.13 -3.14
N ARG A 185 -5.61 -17.58 -4.34
CA ARG A 185 -6.33 -16.77 -5.31
C ARG A 185 -7.72 -17.35 -5.59
N GLU A 186 -8.75 -16.54 -5.41
CA GLU A 186 -10.15 -16.90 -5.66
C GLU A 186 -10.70 -16.10 -6.85
N PRO A 187 -11.25 -16.74 -7.91
CA PRO A 187 -11.96 -16.03 -8.97
C PRO A 187 -13.08 -15.19 -8.39
N TRP A 188 -13.11 -13.89 -8.70
CA TRP A 188 -14.02 -12.95 -8.04
C TRP A 188 -15.05 -12.35 -8.98
N THR A 189 -14.63 -11.95 -10.16
CA THR A 189 -15.50 -11.45 -11.22
C THR A 189 -15.14 -12.19 -12.49
N TRP A 190 -16.14 -12.73 -13.19
CA TRP A 190 -15.93 -13.45 -14.43
C TRP A 190 -17.07 -13.22 -15.42
N ILE A 191 -16.78 -13.53 -16.66
CA ILE A 191 -17.76 -13.57 -17.74
C ILE A 191 -17.82 -14.97 -18.34
N ARG A 192 -18.96 -15.33 -18.91
CA ARG A 192 -19.16 -16.57 -19.67
C ARG A 192 -20.01 -16.35 -20.90
N TYR A 193 -19.85 -17.23 -21.88
CA TYR A 193 -20.76 -17.36 -23.00
C TYR A 193 -21.62 -18.62 -22.85
N HIS A 194 -22.89 -18.52 -23.22
CA HIS A 194 -23.81 -19.65 -23.25
C HIS A 194 -24.78 -19.51 -24.41
N GLY A 195 -24.70 -20.40 -25.40
CA GLY A 195 -25.38 -20.21 -26.68
C GLY A 195 -24.95 -18.90 -27.32
N GLN A 196 -25.91 -18.03 -27.64
CA GLN A 196 -25.63 -16.68 -28.15
C GLN A 196 -25.53 -15.63 -27.04
N GLY A 197 -25.82 -15.99 -25.78
CA GLY A 197 -25.91 -15.07 -24.65
C GLY A 197 -24.59 -14.85 -23.93
N ARG A 198 -24.63 -13.89 -23.01
CA ARG A 198 -23.49 -13.43 -22.22
C ARG A 198 -23.87 -13.39 -20.75
N VAL A 199 -23.05 -14.00 -19.91
CA VAL A 199 -23.22 -14.06 -18.46
C VAL A 199 -22.11 -13.28 -17.78
N PHE A 200 -22.46 -12.35 -16.90
CA PHE A 200 -21.49 -11.64 -16.05
C PHE A 200 -21.77 -11.98 -14.59
N TYR A 201 -20.75 -12.42 -13.86
CA TYR A 201 -20.85 -12.66 -12.43
C TYR A 201 -19.81 -11.85 -11.67
N THR A 202 -20.20 -11.36 -10.50
CA THR A 202 -19.26 -10.85 -9.50
C THR A 202 -19.65 -11.31 -8.10
N ALA A 203 -18.67 -11.72 -7.29
CA ALA A 203 -18.86 -12.13 -5.91
C ALA A 203 -19.02 -10.94 -4.95
N TRP A 204 -18.79 -9.71 -5.40
CA TRP A 204 -19.08 -8.49 -4.63
C TRP A 204 -20.57 -8.32 -4.39
N GLY A 205 -20.97 -7.87 -3.20
CA GLY A 205 -22.34 -7.42 -2.97
C GLY A 205 -23.00 -7.86 -1.67
N HIS A 206 -22.29 -8.24 -0.62
CA HIS A 206 -22.92 -8.51 0.68
C HIS A 206 -23.43 -7.20 1.34
N ASP A 207 -22.49 -6.28 1.56
CA ASP A 207 -22.66 -5.14 2.45
C ASP A 207 -23.15 -3.90 1.71
N GLN A 208 -24.00 -3.09 2.36
CA GLN A 208 -24.52 -1.85 1.80
C GLN A 208 -23.41 -0.86 1.38
N ARG A 209 -22.25 -0.88 2.06
CA ARG A 209 -21.08 -0.07 1.71
C ARG A 209 -20.60 -0.38 0.30
N THR A 210 -20.55 -1.65 -0.10
CA THR A 210 -20.21 -2.06 -1.46
C THR A 210 -21.24 -1.53 -2.47
N TRP A 211 -22.54 -1.64 -2.19
CA TRP A 211 -23.61 -1.16 -3.08
C TRP A 211 -23.63 0.36 -3.29
N LYS A 212 -23.20 1.13 -2.29
CA LYS A 212 -23.04 2.59 -2.38
C LYS A 212 -21.70 3.01 -3.00
N HIS A 213 -20.77 2.08 -3.19
CA HIS A 213 -19.44 2.38 -3.69
C HIS A 213 -19.49 2.67 -5.20
N ALA A 214 -19.00 3.84 -5.62
CA ALA A 214 -19.01 4.26 -7.02
C ALA A 214 -18.31 3.25 -7.94
N GLY A 215 -17.22 2.63 -7.47
CA GLY A 215 -16.52 1.58 -8.21
C GLY A 215 -17.35 0.33 -8.44
N PHE A 216 -18.18 -0.08 -7.48
CA PHE A 216 -19.06 -1.25 -7.65
C PHE A 216 -20.21 -0.95 -8.60
N GLN A 217 -20.84 0.22 -8.48
CA GLN A 217 -21.89 0.65 -9.42
C GLN A 217 -21.36 0.76 -10.85
N ASN A 218 -20.12 1.24 -11.03
CA ASN A 218 -19.44 1.27 -12.32
C ASN A 218 -19.17 -0.15 -12.87
N LEU A 219 -18.74 -1.09 -12.02
CA LEU A 219 -18.56 -2.49 -12.40
C LEU A 219 -19.88 -3.15 -12.83
N LEU A 220 -20.97 -2.91 -12.11
CA LEU A 220 -22.29 -3.44 -12.46
C LEU A 220 -22.81 -2.90 -13.79
N GLU A 221 -22.66 -1.59 -14.04
CA GLU A 221 -23.02 -1.02 -15.35
C GLU A 221 -22.23 -1.68 -16.49
N ARG A 222 -20.92 -1.87 -16.32
CA ARG A 222 -20.07 -2.56 -17.31
C ARG A 222 -20.53 -3.99 -17.55
N GLY A 223 -20.87 -4.72 -16.48
CA GLY A 223 -21.40 -6.08 -16.55
C GLY A 223 -22.74 -6.15 -17.30
N ILE A 224 -23.68 -5.27 -16.96
CA ILE A 224 -25.02 -5.20 -17.58
C ILE A 224 -24.91 -4.88 -19.07
N ARG A 225 -24.19 -3.82 -19.45
CA ARG A 225 -24.04 -3.44 -20.87
C ARG A 225 -23.31 -4.52 -21.67
N TRP A 226 -22.25 -5.08 -21.11
CA TRP A 226 -21.53 -6.17 -21.78
C TRP A 226 -22.43 -7.39 -22.00
N ALA A 227 -23.23 -7.79 -21.01
CA ALA A 227 -24.18 -8.89 -21.09
C ALA A 227 -25.29 -8.61 -22.12
N ALA A 228 -25.79 -7.37 -22.19
CA ALA A 228 -26.77 -6.91 -23.16
C ALA A 228 -26.21 -6.75 -24.58
N LYS A 229 -24.89 -6.83 -24.77
CA LYS A 229 -24.18 -6.48 -26.02
C LYS A 229 -24.34 -5.02 -26.42
N ASP A 230 -24.61 -4.16 -25.45
CA ASP A 230 -24.64 -2.72 -25.63
C ASP A 230 -23.22 -2.16 -25.69
N THR A 231 -22.97 -1.29 -26.67
CA THR A 231 -21.66 -0.67 -26.92
C THR A 231 -21.54 0.73 -26.32
N THR A 232 -22.54 1.19 -25.56
CA THR A 232 -22.49 2.47 -24.86
C THR A 232 -21.28 2.52 -23.92
N ALA A 233 -20.49 3.59 -24.03
CA ALA A 233 -19.27 3.75 -23.24
C ALA A 233 -19.60 3.99 -21.77
N VAL A 234 -18.99 3.21 -20.87
CA VAL A 234 -19.07 3.44 -19.42
C VAL A 234 -17.93 4.37 -18.98
N PRO A 235 -18.18 5.37 -18.12
CA PRO A 235 -17.13 6.25 -17.62
C PRO A 235 -15.95 5.49 -17.00
N VAL A 236 -14.75 6.03 -17.19
CA VAL A 236 -13.53 5.57 -16.52
C VAL A 236 -13.74 5.69 -15.01
N TYR A 237 -13.42 4.64 -14.27
CA TYR A 237 -13.38 4.65 -12.81
C TYR A 237 -11.96 4.43 -12.32
N LYS A 238 -11.43 5.44 -11.63
CA LYS A 238 -10.20 5.35 -10.87
C LYS A 238 -10.54 5.51 -9.40
N ASP A 239 -10.07 4.58 -8.58
CA ASP A 239 -10.21 4.66 -7.14
C ASP A 239 -9.38 5.84 -6.60
N PRO A 240 -10.01 6.86 -5.99
CA PRO A 240 -9.29 8.04 -5.50
C PRO A 240 -8.34 7.72 -4.33
N HIS A 241 -8.49 6.55 -3.69
CA HIS A 241 -7.69 6.14 -2.54
C HIS A 241 -6.67 5.05 -2.87
N SER A 242 -6.55 4.62 -4.12
CA SER A 242 -5.53 3.63 -4.46
C SER A 242 -4.13 4.26 -4.44
N PHE A 243 -3.23 3.72 -3.61
CA PHE A 243 -1.81 3.90 -3.81
C PHE A 243 -1.37 3.00 -4.97
N PRO A 244 -1.01 3.54 -6.15
CA PRO A 244 -0.49 2.71 -7.22
C PRO A 244 0.86 2.16 -6.76
N VAL A 245 0.92 0.87 -6.44
CA VAL A 245 2.19 0.21 -6.17
C VAL A 245 3.03 0.35 -7.44
N PRO A 246 4.21 0.99 -7.37
CA PRO A 246 5.01 1.19 -8.57
C PRO A 246 5.48 -0.16 -9.09
N THR A 247 5.57 -0.31 -10.41
CA THR A 247 6.13 -1.51 -11.03
C THR A 247 7.54 -1.73 -10.47
N ILE A 248 7.79 -2.93 -9.96
CA ILE A 248 9.08 -3.32 -9.40
C ILE A 248 9.89 -4.01 -10.49
N LYS A 249 11.19 -3.69 -10.61
CA LYS A 249 12.09 -4.36 -11.55
C LYS A 249 12.17 -5.85 -11.26
N ASP A 250 12.45 -6.66 -12.28
CA ASP A 250 12.76 -8.07 -12.07
C ASP A 250 14.04 -8.22 -11.24
N PRO A 251 14.13 -9.25 -10.37
CA PRO A 251 15.38 -9.60 -9.70
C PRO A 251 16.52 -9.80 -10.70
N HIS A 252 17.74 -9.41 -10.33
CA HIS A 252 18.89 -9.64 -11.18
C HIS A 252 19.09 -11.14 -11.47
N PRO A 253 19.29 -11.53 -12.74
CA PRO A 253 19.50 -12.93 -13.07
C PRO A 253 20.84 -13.44 -12.52
N GLY A 254 20.87 -14.71 -12.08
CA GLY A 254 22.11 -15.38 -11.67
C GLY A 254 22.72 -14.84 -10.37
N VAL A 255 21.91 -14.31 -9.46
CA VAL A 255 22.33 -13.94 -8.11
C VAL A 255 22.42 -15.21 -7.25
N ALA A 256 23.51 -15.36 -6.50
CA ALA A 256 23.72 -16.53 -5.65
C ALA A 256 22.75 -16.51 -4.46
N GLU A 257 22.37 -17.67 -3.92
CA GLU A 257 21.65 -17.70 -2.65
C GLU A 257 22.58 -17.28 -1.51
N PHE A 258 22.03 -16.59 -0.50
CA PHE A 258 22.77 -16.30 0.72
C PHE A 258 23.16 -17.59 1.44
N THR A 259 24.40 -17.64 1.92
CA THR A 259 24.88 -18.72 2.77
C THR A 259 24.68 -18.38 4.25
N TYR A 260 24.59 -19.42 5.07
CA TYR A 260 24.32 -19.29 6.49
C TYR A 260 25.26 -20.18 7.30
N ARG A 261 25.76 -19.64 8.42
CA ARG A 261 26.55 -20.38 9.41
C ARG A 261 25.73 -20.67 10.66
N ASP A 262 25.92 -21.85 11.26
CA ASP A 262 25.39 -22.16 12.60
C ASP A 262 26.24 -21.43 13.65
N VAL A 263 25.63 -20.48 14.36
CA VAL A 263 26.25 -19.72 15.45
C VAL A 263 25.90 -20.29 16.82
N GLY A 264 25.20 -21.43 16.90
CA GLY A 264 24.73 -22.02 18.15
C GLY A 264 23.73 -21.11 18.86
N GLY A 265 23.72 -21.16 20.19
CA GLY A 265 22.86 -20.31 21.03
C GLY A 265 23.33 -18.86 21.18
N ARG A 266 24.18 -18.36 20.27
CA ARG A 266 24.75 -17.00 20.36
C ARG A 266 23.80 -15.89 19.90
N ILE A 267 22.65 -16.23 19.31
CA ILE A 267 21.63 -15.24 18.90
C ILE A 267 20.78 -14.89 20.14
N PRO A 268 20.92 -13.69 20.74
CA PRO A 268 20.15 -13.31 21.92
C PRO A 268 18.67 -13.11 21.57
N ASN A 269 17.76 -13.28 22.53
CA ASN A 269 16.32 -12.97 22.38
C ASN A 269 15.54 -13.75 21.31
N TYR A 270 16.11 -14.81 20.72
CA TYR A 270 15.38 -15.83 19.95
C TYR A 270 15.33 -17.19 20.69
N PRO A 271 14.79 -17.23 21.94
CA PRO A 271 14.68 -18.47 22.69
C PRO A 271 13.63 -19.40 22.06
N LYS A 272 13.64 -20.67 22.50
CA LYS A 272 12.58 -21.63 22.17
C LYS A 272 11.22 -21.03 22.53
N SER A 273 10.37 -20.74 21.55
CA SER A 273 8.97 -20.35 21.77
C SER A 273 8.10 -21.58 21.52
N GLY A 274 7.60 -22.17 22.61
CA GLY A 274 6.59 -23.22 22.58
C GLY A 274 5.23 -22.65 22.93
N LYS A 275 4.28 -22.66 21.98
CA LYS A 275 2.90 -22.90 22.39
C LYS A 275 2.82 -24.31 22.97
N TRP A 276 1.91 -24.50 23.92
CA TRP A 276 1.75 -25.75 24.67
C TRP A 276 1.65 -26.98 23.75
N GLY A 277 2.53 -27.97 23.95
CA GLY A 277 2.45 -29.29 23.29
C GLY A 277 3.62 -29.69 22.38
N THR A 278 4.54 -28.79 22.00
CA THR A 278 5.79 -29.15 21.28
C THR A 278 6.89 -28.11 21.51
N GLN A 279 8.15 -28.55 21.73
CA GLN A 279 9.32 -27.65 21.78
C GLN A 279 9.88 -27.47 20.36
N ALA A 280 9.90 -26.24 19.85
CA ALA A 280 10.66 -25.89 18.65
C ALA A 280 12.16 -25.72 18.99
N GLU A 281 13.04 -25.97 18.01
CA GLU A 281 14.47 -25.72 18.15
C GLU A 281 14.78 -24.20 18.08
N PRO A 282 15.84 -23.72 18.78
CA PRO A 282 16.21 -22.31 18.76
C PRO A 282 16.68 -21.88 17.36
N PHE A 283 16.53 -20.61 17.02
CA PHE A 283 17.20 -20.06 15.84
C PHE A 283 18.71 -20.04 16.06
N ARG A 284 19.43 -20.69 15.15
CA ARG A 284 20.88 -20.92 15.27
C ARG A 284 21.67 -20.53 14.04
N ARG A 285 21.01 -20.19 12.93
CA ARG A 285 21.67 -19.81 11.68
C ARG A 285 21.75 -18.29 11.55
N MET A 286 22.91 -17.78 11.18
CA MET A 286 23.13 -16.38 10.83
C MET A 286 23.63 -16.29 9.39
N GLN A 287 23.14 -15.30 8.64
CA GLN A 287 23.58 -15.08 7.26
C GLN A 287 25.08 -14.72 7.26
N ASP A 288 25.82 -15.28 6.31
CA ASP A 288 27.20 -14.89 6.06
C ASP A 288 27.26 -13.48 5.46
N PRO A 289 28.25 -12.64 5.84
CA PRO A 289 28.44 -11.35 5.19
C PRO A 289 28.78 -11.56 3.71
N VAL A 290 28.17 -10.74 2.86
CA VAL A 290 28.46 -10.67 1.42
C VAL A 290 29.22 -9.39 1.12
N GLN A 291 30.05 -9.39 0.08
CA GLN A 291 30.72 -8.17 -0.38
C GLN A 291 29.67 -7.13 -0.82
N PRO A 292 29.92 -5.82 -0.62
CA PRO A 292 28.96 -4.77 -0.96
C PRO A 292 28.44 -4.84 -2.40
N GLU A 293 29.31 -5.12 -3.37
CA GLU A 293 28.95 -5.24 -4.79
C GLU A 293 28.03 -6.43 -5.06
N GLU A 294 28.23 -7.55 -4.36
CA GLU A 294 27.34 -8.71 -4.47
C GLU A 294 26.01 -8.42 -3.78
N SER A 295 26.02 -7.82 -2.58
CA SER A 295 24.83 -7.39 -1.85
C SER A 295 23.91 -6.52 -2.71
N LEU A 296 24.50 -5.57 -3.46
CA LEU A 296 23.78 -4.68 -4.36
C LEU A 296 22.98 -5.43 -5.44
N ARG A 297 23.47 -6.59 -5.92
CA ARG A 297 22.76 -7.41 -6.91
C ARG A 297 21.48 -8.06 -6.35
N HIS A 298 21.36 -8.19 -5.03
CA HIS A 298 20.15 -8.68 -4.37
C HIS A 298 19.08 -7.60 -4.19
N VAL A 299 19.42 -6.32 -4.37
CA VAL A 299 18.49 -5.22 -4.18
C VAL A 299 17.58 -5.09 -5.40
N VAL A 300 16.27 -5.00 -5.14
CA VAL A 300 15.26 -4.76 -6.17
C VAL A 300 14.56 -3.44 -5.86
N VAL A 301 14.42 -2.59 -6.88
CA VAL A 301 13.81 -1.26 -6.75
C VAL A 301 12.69 -1.06 -7.77
N PRO A 302 11.81 -0.07 -7.55
CA PRO A 302 10.84 0.34 -8.55
C PRO A 302 11.47 0.73 -9.88
N GLU A 303 10.72 0.60 -10.98
CA GLU A 303 11.08 1.15 -12.28
C GLU A 303 11.35 2.67 -12.16
N GLY A 304 12.38 3.16 -12.86
CA GLY A 304 12.84 4.55 -12.77
C GLY A 304 13.81 4.84 -11.62
N PHE A 305 13.99 3.94 -10.66
CA PHE A 305 14.96 4.10 -9.56
C PHE A 305 16.27 3.36 -9.85
N ARG A 306 17.38 3.82 -9.25
CA ARG A 306 18.67 3.12 -9.20
C ARG A 306 19.22 3.16 -7.77
N VAL A 307 20.06 2.18 -7.43
CA VAL A 307 20.79 2.13 -6.16
C VAL A 307 22.27 2.03 -6.50
N GLU A 308 23.08 2.87 -5.86
CA GLU A 308 24.52 2.93 -6.04
C GLU A 308 25.19 2.83 -4.67
N LEU A 309 26.34 2.16 -4.61
CA LEU A 309 27.13 2.04 -3.39
C LEU A 309 27.92 3.33 -3.20
N PHE A 310 27.61 4.09 -2.13
CA PHE A 310 28.30 5.34 -1.81
C PHE A 310 29.46 5.16 -0.83
N ALA A 311 29.29 4.35 0.21
CA ALA A 311 30.31 4.03 1.21
C ALA A 311 30.08 2.64 1.82
N ALA A 312 31.13 1.95 2.23
CA ALA A 312 31.08 0.61 2.80
C ALA A 312 32.22 0.34 3.80
N ASP A 313 32.17 -0.78 4.51
CA ASP A 313 33.35 -1.34 5.17
C ASP A 313 34.42 -1.72 4.12
N PRO A 314 35.72 -1.49 4.37
CA PRO A 314 36.32 -1.08 5.65
C PRO A 314 36.45 0.45 5.86
N ASP A 315 35.97 1.28 4.94
CA ASP A 315 36.14 2.75 5.00
C ASP A 315 35.28 3.37 6.13
N ILE A 316 34.09 2.80 6.32
CA ILE A 316 33.32 2.93 7.56
C ILE A 316 33.70 1.73 8.43
N GLN A 317 33.93 1.94 9.72
CA GLN A 317 34.49 0.93 10.61
C GLN A 317 33.44 0.39 11.62
N GLY A 318 32.32 1.08 11.79
CA GLY A 318 31.19 0.73 12.66
C GLY A 318 29.84 0.81 11.93
N LYS A 319 28.74 0.66 12.66
CA LYS A 319 27.38 0.63 12.10
C LYS A 319 26.85 2.06 11.94
N PRO A 320 26.43 2.52 10.76
CA PRO A 320 25.67 3.77 10.64
C PRO A 320 24.30 3.64 11.31
N ILE A 321 23.95 4.52 12.25
CA ILE A 321 22.60 4.57 12.87
C ILE A 321 21.73 5.66 12.27
N CYS A 322 22.30 6.81 11.99
CA CYS A 322 21.62 7.90 11.30
C CYS A 322 22.58 8.58 10.34
N MET A 323 22.01 9.25 9.35
CA MET A 323 22.77 9.97 8.35
C MET A 323 22.05 11.25 7.92
N THR A 324 22.82 12.24 7.48
CA THR A 324 22.33 13.49 6.90
C THR A 324 23.34 14.04 5.90
N TRP A 325 22.98 15.03 5.10
CA TRP A 325 23.84 15.64 4.09
C TRP A 325 24.05 17.12 4.40
N ASP A 326 25.29 17.58 4.33
CA ASP A 326 25.58 19.01 4.45
C ASP A 326 25.34 19.77 3.12
N ASP A 327 25.45 21.09 3.18
CA ASP A 327 25.26 22.00 2.04
C ASP A 327 26.35 21.87 0.97
N ARG A 328 27.45 21.17 1.28
CA ARG A 328 28.53 20.81 0.34
C ARG A 328 28.30 19.46 -0.33
N GLY A 329 27.22 18.75 0.01
CA GLY A 329 26.90 17.43 -0.53
C GLY A 329 27.72 16.29 0.08
N ARG A 330 28.30 16.48 1.27
CA ARG A 330 29.01 15.43 2.01
C ARG A 330 28.03 14.66 2.90
N LEU A 331 28.18 13.35 2.99
CA LEU A 331 27.38 12.50 3.86
C LEU A 331 27.95 12.52 5.28
N TRP A 332 27.12 12.78 6.27
CA TRP A 332 27.47 12.72 7.68
C TRP A 332 26.77 11.53 8.31
N ILE A 333 27.52 10.66 9.00
CA ILE A 333 26.96 9.47 9.65
C ILE A 333 27.26 9.46 11.15
N ALA A 334 26.27 9.04 11.94
CA ALA A 334 26.49 8.58 13.31
C ALA A 334 26.92 7.12 13.25
N GLU A 335 28.20 6.87 13.47
CA GLU A 335 28.81 5.55 13.38
C GLU A 335 29.00 4.96 14.78
N THR A 336 28.45 3.77 15.01
CA THR A 336 28.47 3.13 16.34
C THR A 336 29.06 1.72 16.34
N TYR A 337 29.88 1.47 17.35
CA TYR A 337 30.26 0.15 17.83
C TYR A 337 29.39 -0.28 19.00
N ASP A 338 29.11 0.67 19.89
CA ASP A 338 28.54 0.46 21.21
C ASP A 338 27.05 0.05 21.18
N TYR A 339 26.30 0.48 20.16
CA TYR A 339 24.89 0.10 20.04
C TYR A 339 24.72 -1.40 19.69
N PRO A 340 23.72 -2.10 20.25
CA PRO A 340 22.73 -1.61 21.21
C PRO A 340 23.10 -1.85 22.68
N ASN A 341 24.22 -2.49 23.01
CA ASN A 341 24.38 -3.11 24.34
C ASN A 341 25.40 -2.44 25.26
N GLU A 342 26.23 -1.52 24.77
CA GLU A 342 27.40 -1.02 25.50
C GLU A 342 27.33 0.49 25.73
N LEU A 343 26.29 0.99 26.40
CA LEU A 343 26.24 2.39 26.81
C LEU A 343 27.43 2.74 27.72
N GLN A 344 28.30 3.63 27.25
CA GLN A 344 29.53 4.04 27.93
C GLN A 344 29.34 5.35 28.69
N PRO A 345 30.13 5.57 29.76
CA PRO A 345 30.22 6.88 30.39
C PRO A 345 30.70 7.97 29.41
N SER A 346 30.37 9.23 29.71
CA SER A 346 30.81 10.40 28.96
C SER A 346 32.29 10.38 28.63
N GLY A 347 32.65 10.47 27.35
CA GLY A 347 34.05 10.56 26.91
C GLY A 347 34.77 9.21 26.79
N PHE A 348 34.09 8.09 27.06
CA PHE A 348 34.66 6.74 26.96
C PHE A 348 34.03 5.88 25.85
N GLY A 349 33.03 6.41 25.14
CA GLY A 349 32.41 5.71 24.03
C GLY A 349 33.32 5.60 22.82
N ARG A 350 33.07 4.61 21.96
CA ARG A 350 33.88 4.34 20.75
C ARG A 350 33.24 4.88 19.47
N ASP A 351 32.08 5.50 19.64
CA ASP A 351 31.24 5.95 18.55
C ASP A 351 31.68 7.35 18.11
N ARG A 352 31.30 7.68 16.87
CA ARG A 352 31.82 8.86 16.20
C ARG A 352 30.82 9.45 15.22
N ILE A 353 31.02 10.74 14.91
CA ILE A 353 30.46 11.37 13.72
C ILE A 353 31.53 11.33 12.65
N ARG A 354 31.19 10.78 11.49
CA ARG A 354 32.07 10.70 10.32
C ARG A 354 31.48 11.44 9.15
N ILE A 355 32.32 12.17 8.43
CA ILE A 355 32.03 12.81 7.15
C ILE A 355 32.60 11.90 6.06
N CYS A 356 31.76 11.54 5.09
CA CYS A 356 32.10 10.80 3.89
C CYS A 356 31.93 11.74 2.69
N GLU A 357 33.03 12.04 2.01
CA GLU A 357 33.13 13.01 0.93
C GLU A 357 33.55 12.31 -0.36
N ASP A 358 32.82 12.60 -1.44
CA ASP A 358 33.18 12.29 -2.83
C ASP A 358 33.97 13.49 -3.38
N THR A 359 35.26 13.33 -3.63
CA THR A 359 36.14 14.43 -4.06
C THR A 359 36.39 14.44 -5.56
N ASP A 360 36.00 13.39 -6.29
CA ASP A 360 36.22 13.26 -7.73
C ASP A 360 34.92 13.25 -8.58
N GLY A 361 33.76 13.21 -7.94
CA GLY A 361 32.43 13.32 -8.54
C GLY A 361 31.94 12.02 -9.17
N ASP A 362 32.47 10.86 -8.76
CA ASP A 362 32.06 9.55 -9.27
C ASP A 362 30.85 8.92 -8.53
N TRP A 363 30.26 9.67 -7.58
CA TRP A 363 29.17 9.26 -6.69
C TRP A 363 29.57 8.21 -5.65
N ARG A 364 30.85 8.15 -5.27
CA ARG A 364 31.38 7.33 -4.19
C ARG A 364 32.25 8.16 -3.27
N ALA A 365 32.14 7.93 -1.97
CA ALA A 365 33.02 8.57 -1.03
C ALA A 365 34.44 7.99 -1.15
N ASP A 366 35.43 8.87 -1.33
CA ASP A 366 36.86 8.53 -1.37
C ASP A 366 37.64 9.14 -0.19
N LYS A 367 37.03 10.09 0.53
CA LYS A 367 37.60 10.75 1.70
C LYS A 367 36.69 10.59 2.91
N PHE A 368 37.29 10.20 4.03
CA PHE A 368 36.58 9.92 5.28
C PHE A 368 37.23 10.66 6.45
N THR A 369 36.53 11.63 7.01
CA THR A 369 37.00 12.45 8.15
C THR A 369 36.21 12.11 9.40
N VAL A 370 36.89 11.89 10.54
CA VAL A 370 36.23 11.77 11.84
C VAL A 370 36.02 13.18 12.38
N PHE A 371 34.79 13.68 12.33
CA PHE A 371 34.44 15.01 12.82
C PHE A 371 34.40 15.06 14.35
N ALA A 372 33.86 14.02 14.99
CA ALA A 372 33.82 13.95 16.44
C ALA A 372 33.91 12.50 16.91
N GLU A 373 34.62 12.28 18.00
CA GLU A 373 34.79 10.98 18.64
C GLU A 373 34.34 11.00 20.11
N GLN A 374 34.54 9.86 20.79
CA GLN A 374 34.21 9.68 22.21
C GLN A 374 32.71 9.88 22.52
N LEU A 375 31.86 9.53 21.55
CA LEU A 375 30.42 9.47 21.67
C LEU A 375 30.00 8.07 22.11
N SER A 376 28.84 7.96 22.74
CA SER A 376 28.24 6.70 23.13
C SER A 376 26.80 6.61 22.67
N ILE A 377 26.58 5.77 21.65
CA ILE A 377 25.29 5.53 21.01
C ILE A 377 24.70 6.85 20.49
N PRO A 378 25.35 7.50 19.51
CA PRO A 378 24.77 8.64 18.82
C PRO A 378 23.61 8.17 17.95
N THR A 379 22.42 8.73 18.15
CA THR A 379 21.19 8.26 17.48
C THR A 379 20.59 9.26 16.50
N SER A 380 21.04 10.51 16.51
CA SER A 380 20.53 11.56 15.62
C SER A 380 21.54 12.69 15.46
N ILE A 381 21.56 13.28 14.27
CA ILE A 381 22.39 14.43 13.91
C ILE A 381 21.53 15.42 13.13
N THR A 382 21.69 16.72 13.38
CA THR A 382 21.15 17.78 12.53
C THR A 382 22.05 19.01 12.55
N PHE A 383 22.04 19.83 11.51
CA PHE A 383 22.94 20.99 11.39
C PHE A 383 22.40 22.23 12.10
N HIS A 384 23.25 23.01 12.76
CA HIS A 384 22.85 24.29 13.36
C HIS A 384 24.07 25.20 13.47
N ASP A 385 23.93 26.48 13.12
CA ASP A 385 24.94 27.52 13.40
C ASP A 385 26.40 27.10 13.11
N HIS A 386 26.64 26.62 11.88
CA HIS A 386 27.94 26.11 11.42
C HIS A 386 28.50 24.89 12.20
N GLY A 387 27.69 24.25 13.03
CA GLY A 387 27.98 23.02 13.73
C GLY A 387 26.88 21.98 13.55
N VAL A 388 26.90 20.96 14.40
CA VAL A 388 25.93 19.87 14.44
C VAL A 388 25.40 19.64 15.84
N ILE A 389 24.10 19.42 15.92
CA ILE A 389 23.42 18.93 17.13
C ILE A 389 23.36 17.42 17.06
N VAL A 390 23.90 16.75 18.07
CA VAL A 390 24.00 15.29 18.16
C VAL A 390 23.27 14.78 19.40
N GLN A 391 22.34 13.85 19.22
CA GLN A 391 21.85 13.05 20.35
C GLN A 391 22.92 12.01 20.68
N ASP A 392 23.53 12.11 21.86
CA ASP A 392 24.62 11.27 22.36
C ASP A 392 24.18 10.59 23.67
N GLY A 393 23.65 9.38 23.57
CA GLY A 393 23.23 8.60 24.74
C GLY A 393 22.19 9.34 25.59
N THR A 394 22.61 9.74 26.79
CA THR A 394 21.79 10.44 27.81
C THR A 394 21.80 11.97 27.68
N ARG A 395 22.42 12.51 26.63
CA ARG A 395 22.61 13.96 26.43
C ARG A 395 22.39 14.37 24.98
N THR A 396 22.12 15.64 24.78
CA THR A 396 22.12 16.28 23.45
C THR A 396 23.25 17.29 23.43
N LEU A 397 24.11 17.20 22.43
CA LEU A 397 25.32 17.99 22.27
C LEU A 397 25.20 18.93 21.09
N PHE A 398 25.89 20.06 21.17
CA PHE A 398 26.27 20.90 20.05
C PHE A 398 27.78 20.76 19.85
N LEU A 399 28.18 20.43 18.63
CA LEU A 399 29.57 20.23 18.23
C LEU A 399 29.88 21.16 17.06
N ARG A 400 31.01 21.86 17.09
CA ARG A 400 31.41 22.78 16.04
C ARG A 400 32.92 22.70 15.81
N ASP A 401 33.31 22.87 14.57
CA ASP A 401 34.68 23.14 14.12
C ASP A 401 34.85 24.66 13.99
N THR A 402 35.83 25.24 14.69
CA THR A 402 36.09 26.70 14.67
C THR A 402 37.30 27.11 13.84
N ASP A 403 38.07 26.18 13.28
CA ASP A 403 39.28 26.47 12.51
C ASP A 403 39.28 25.93 11.05
N GLY A 404 38.27 25.13 10.70
CA GLY A 404 38.00 24.67 9.34
C GLY A 404 38.72 23.38 8.94
N ASP A 405 39.22 22.60 9.90
CA ASP A 405 39.88 21.32 9.66
C ASP A 405 38.92 20.11 9.57
N ASP A 406 37.61 20.35 9.64
CA ASP A 406 36.54 19.35 9.70
C ASP A 406 36.60 18.45 10.95
N VAL A 407 37.17 18.95 12.06
CA VAL A 407 37.19 18.31 13.39
C VAL A 407 36.55 19.23 14.43
N ALA A 408 35.64 18.69 15.24
CA ALA A 408 34.99 19.47 16.28
C ALA A 408 35.95 19.82 17.43
N ASP A 409 36.19 21.11 17.63
CA ASP A 409 36.99 21.67 18.72
C ASP A 409 36.13 22.33 19.81
N GLU A 410 34.86 22.64 19.50
CA GLU A 410 33.86 23.08 20.45
C GLU A 410 32.85 21.95 20.75
N ARG A 411 32.67 21.63 22.04
CA ARG A 411 31.65 20.70 22.54
C ARG A 411 30.85 21.34 23.66
N ARG A 412 29.56 21.60 23.41
CA ARG A 412 28.61 22.15 24.39
C ARG A 412 27.46 21.17 24.61
N THR A 413 27.05 20.98 25.86
CA THR A 413 25.83 20.20 26.16
C THR A 413 24.61 21.12 26.11
N LEU A 414 23.62 20.77 25.27
CA LEU A 414 22.34 21.48 25.20
C LEU A 414 21.35 20.93 26.22
N PHE A 415 21.20 19.60 26.24
CA PHE A 415 20.25 18.92 27.12
C PHE A 415 20.90 17.74 27.85
N THR A 416 20.46 17.51 29.08
CA THR A 416 20.74 16.27 29.85
C THR A 416 19.42 15.68 30.34
N GLY A 417 19.45 14.61 31.13
CA GLY A 417 18.23 14.03 31.72
C GLY A 417 17.48 13.06 30.79
N TRP A 418 18.09 12.70 29.64
CA TRP A 418 17.60 11.60 28.83
C TRP A 418 17.91 10.27 29.48
N ASN A 419 16.88 9.43 29.59
CA ASN A 419 16.95 8.08 30.09
C ASN A 419 17.21 7.13 28.91
N GLN A 420 18.05 6.14 29.14
CA GLN A 420 18.47 5.18 28.13
C GLN A 420 18.55 3.75 28.70
N ARG A 421 17.68 3.43 29.67
CA ARG A 421 17.51 2.08 30.23
C ARG A 421 17.38 1.02 29.13
N ASP A 422 16.62 1.33 28.09
CA ASP A 422 16.61 0.58 26.83
C ASP A 422 17.17 1.46 25.72
N THR A 423 18.35 1.13 25.19
CA THR A 423 19.02 1.88 24.12
C THR A 423 18.20 1.95 22.84
N HIS A 424 17.28 1.00 22.62
CA HIS A 424 16.35 1.01 21.48
C HIS A 424 15.28 2.09 21.63
N GLY A 425 15.00 2.58 22.84
CA GLY A 425 13.95 3.57 23.13
C GLY A 425 14.45 5.00 23.31
N GLY A 426 15.71 5.27 22.94
CA GLY A 426 16.35 6.57 23.11
C GLY A 426 15.70 7.70 22.30
N VAL A 427 16.20 8.92 22.50
CA VAL A 427 15.85 10.05 21.63
C VAL A 427 16.37 9.78 20.22
N SER A 428 15.57 10.12 19.20
CA SER A 428 15.93 9.93 17.79
C SER A 428 15.21 10.91 16.87
N ASN A 429 15.53 10.82 15.57
CA ASN A 429 14.88 11.50 14.45
C ASN A 429 14.87 13.04 14.51
N PHE A 430 16.03 13.67 14.69
CA PHE A 430 16.14 15.13 14.58
C PHE A 430 15.80 15.62 13.17
N GLN A 431 14.73 16.40 13.04
CA GLN A 431 14.28 16.99 11.77
C GLN A 431 13.98 18.48 11.96
N TYR A 432 14.51 19.34 11.10
CA TYR A 432 14.14 20.75 11.12
C TYR A 432 12.73 20.96 10.59
N GLY A 433 11.90 21.60 11.40
CA GLY A 433 10.59 22.08 11.00
C GLY A 433 10.65 23.43 10.29
N LEU A 434 9.59 23.74 9.54
CA LEU A 434 9.40 25.03 8.86
C LEU A 434 9.27 26.22 9.82
N ASP A 435 9.11 25.96 11.12
CA ASP A 435 8.98 26.92 12.22
C ASP A 435 10.31 27.22 12.94
N ASN A 436 11.43 26.70 12.42
CA ASN A 436 12.78 26.78 13.00
C ASN A 436 12.94 26.05 14.34
N TRP A 437 12.10 25.06 14.61
CA TRP A 437 12.30 24.09 15.69
C TRP A 437 12.87 22.79 15.14
N VAL A 438 13.63 22.07 15.97
CA VAL A 438 14.00 20.68 15.67
C VAL A 438 12.95 19.77 16.30
N TYR A 439 12.27 19.00 15.45
CA TYR A 439 11.37 17.93 15.85
C TYR A 439 12.15 16.66 16.11
N ALA A 440 11.71 15.91 17.11
CA ALA A 440 12.36 14.70 17.56
C ALA A 440 11.35 13.75 18.20
N MET A 441 11.81 12.53 18.48
CA MET A 441 11.00 11.52 19.16
C MET A 441 11.79 10.81 20.25
N GLN A 442 11.07 10.23 21.19
CA GLN A 442 11.63 9.28 22.14
C GLN A 442 10.72 8.07 22.32
N GLY A 443 11.32 6.88 22.41
CA GLY A 443 10.64 5.66 22.84
C GLY A 443 10.31 5.65 24.34
N TYR A 444 9.88 4.49 24.86
CA TYR A 444 9.28 4.30 26.20
C TYR A 444 10.23 4.45 27.40
N ASN A 445 11.28 5.26 27.28
CA ASN A 445 12.36 5.37 28.25
C ASN A 445 12.07 6.29 29.43
N GLU A 446 11.00 7.09 29.44
CA GLU A 446 10.64 7.97 30.57
C GLU A 446 11.78 8.91 30.97
N SER A 447 11.85 10.05 30.27
CA SER A 447 12.87 11.07 30.49
C SER A 447 12.29 12.35 31.04
N ALA A 448 13.12 13.09 31.77
CA ALA A 448 12.85 14.43 32.24
C ALA A 448 14.05 15.30 31.82
N PRO A 449 13.99 15.93 30.64
CA PRO A 449 15.14 16.65 30.12
C PRO A 449 15.44 17.87 30.97
N THR A 450 16.71 18.23 31.07
CA THR A 450 17.19 19.43 31.77
C THR A 450 17.67 20.45 30.75
N VAL A 451 17.16 21.68 30.85
CA VAL A 451 17.47 22.84 30.00
C VAL A 451 18.07 23.91 30.91
N GLU A 452 19.27 24.39 30.60
CA GLU A 452 19.96 25.45 31.38
C GLU A 452 20.03 25.18 32.90
N GLY A 453 20.08 23.90 33.30
CA GLY A 453 20.11 23.47 34.71
C GLY A 453 18.73 23.26 35.35
N GLU A 454 17.65 23.63 34.67
CA GLU A 454 16.27 23.41 35.13
C GLU A 454 15.66 22.16 34.52
N GLN A 455 15.15 21.26 35.36
CA GLN A 455 14.45 20.06 34.91
C GLN A 455 13.07 20.43 34.35
N GLN A 456 12.80 19.97 33.14
CA GLN A 456 11.54 20.15 32.44
C GLN A 456 10.56 19.00 32.76
N PRO A 457 9.26 19.17 32.50
CA PRO A 457 8.29 18.10 32.64
C PRO A 457 8.70 16.83 31.89
N GLY A 458 8.67 15.69 32.58
CA GLY A 458 9.02 14.42 31.97
C GLY A 458 7.92 13.82 31.11
N PHE A 459 8.32 12.96 30.17
CA PHE A 459 7.41 12.20 29.32
C PHE A 459 7.94 10.79 29.06
N ARG A 460 7.01 9.83 28.97
CA ARG A 460 7.36 8.41 28.81
C ARG A 460 7.88 8.08 27.42
N MET A 461 7.18 8.56 26.39
CA MET A 461 7.45 8.38 24.95
C MET A 461 6.61 9.38 24.17
N GLY A 462 7.04 9.74 22.97
CA GLY A 462 6.25 10.63 22.12
C GLY A 462 7.07 11.49 21.17
N PHE A 463 6.38 12.45 20.58
CA PHE A 463 6.93 13.56 19.82
C PHE A 463 7.26 14.71 20.77
N PHE A 464 8.40 15.34 20.52
CA PHE A 464 8.77 16.61 21.14
C PHE A 464 9.50 17.47 20.12
N ARG A 465 9.69 18.75 20.43
CA ARG A 465 10.52 19.65 19.66
C ARG A 465 11.39 20.49 20.57
N PHE A 466 12.49 21.04 20.06
CA PHE A 466 13.35 21.94 20.80
C PHE A 466 13.91 23.07 19.93
N ARG A 467 14.28 24.18 20.57
CA ARG A 467 15.00 25.27 19.91
C ARG A 467 16.43 24.81 19.63
N PRO A 468 16.96 24.95 18.41
CA PRO A 468 18.29 24.48 18.05
C PRO A 468 19.43 25.01 18.94
N ASN A 469 19.28 26.22 19.47
CA ASN A 469 20.25 26.84 20.39
C ASN A 469 20.23 26.23 21.81
N GLY A 470 19.31 25.30 22.09
CA GLY A 470 19.17 24.63 23.38
C GLY A 470 18.34 25.37 24.43
N SER A 471 17.67 26.49 24.09
CA SER A 471 17.00 27.34 25.09
C SER A 471 15.64 26.82 25.55
N GLU A 472 15.02 25.91 24.80
CA GLU A 472 13.64 25.49 25.04
C GLU A 472 13.37 24.09 24.47
N ILE A 473 12.53 23.32 25.17
CA ILE A 473 12.03 22.01 24.75
C ILE A 473 10.54 21.88 25.07
N GLU A 474 9.77 21.33 24.13
CA GLU A 474 8.33 21.20 24.23
C GLU A 474 7.90 19.77 23.88
N PHE A 475 7.22 19.12 24.82
CA PHE A 475 6.54 17.87 24.55
C PHE A 475 5.24 18.12 23.77
N LEU A 476 5.04 17.41 22.67
CA LEU A 476 3.91 17.64 21.77
C LEU A 476 2.79 16.62 22.00
N ARG A 477 3.12 15.33 21.93
CA ARG A 477 2.12 14.25 22.00
C ARG A 477 2.75 12.89 22.28
N SER A 478 2.08 12.09 23.11
CA SER A 478 2.43 10.70 23.35
C SER A 478 2.15 9.80 22.15
N THR A 479 3.01 8.81 21.93
CA THR A 479 2.75 7.68 21.03
C THR A 479 2.24 6.46 21.80
N ASN A 480 2.10 5.31 21.14
CA ASN A 480 1.64 4.05 21.74
C ASN A 480 2.77 3.05 22.07
N ASN A 481 4.00 3.25 21.56
CA ASN A 481 5.14 2.37 21.79
C ASN A 481 6.47 3.08 21.43
N ASN A 482 7.58 2.33 21.38
CA ASN A 482 8.87 2.77 20.86
C ASN A 482 8.73 3.43 19.48
N THR A 483 9.34 4.60 19.30
CA THR A 483 9.22 5.45 18.12
C THR A 483 10.54 5.54 17.38
N TRP A 484 10.49 5.38 16.06
CA TRP A 484 11.70 5.38 15.22
C TRP A 484 11.53 6.04 13.85
N GLY A 485 10.34 6.53 13.52
CA GLY A 485 10.15 7.32 12.30
C GLY A 485 9.53 8.66 12.62
N LEU A 486 10.10 9.73 12.10
CA LEU A 486 9.51 11.07 12.04
C LEU A 486 9.73 11.64 10.65
N GLY A 487 8.68 12.21 10.06
CA GLY A 487 8.77 12.93 8.81
C GLY A 487 7.87 14.16 8.80
N ILE A 488 8.24 15.11 7.98
CA ILE A 488 7.52 16.37 7.76
C ILE A 488 7.25 16.45 6.27
N SER A 489 5.98 16.60 5.87
CA SER A 489 5.62 16.77 4.47
C SER A 489 5.96 18.19 3.99
N GLU A 490 5.91 18.41 2.67
CA GLU A 490 6.12 19.74 2.07
C GLU A 490 5.09 20.77 2.55
N GLU A 491 3.88 20.32 2.91
CA GLU A 491 2.83 21.14 3.50
C GLU A 491 3.00 21.37 5.02
N GLY A 492 4.07 20.84 5.63
CA GLY A 492 4.33 20.93 7.05
C GLY A 492 3.55 19.93 7.91
N VAL A 493 2.95 18.90 7.30
CA VAL A 493 2.27 17.83 8.04
C VAL A 493 3.29 16.93 8.69
N ILE A 494 3.19 16.79 10.02
CA ILE A 494 4.09 15.93 10.80
C ILE A 494 3.47 14.55 10.95
N PHE A 495 4.25 13.54 10.61
CA PHE A 495 3.91 12.14 10.82
C PHE A 495 5.05 11.42 11.52
N GLY A 496 4.74 10.32 12.19
CA GLY A 496 5.76 9.45 12.74
C GLY A 496 5.33 7.99 12.77
N SER A 497 6.22 7.11 13.23
CA SER A 497 6.00 5.66 13.23
C SER A 497 6.47 5.03 14.53
N THR A 498 5.83 3.92 14.92
CA THR A 498 6.24 3.14 16.09
C THR A 498 6.64 1.72 15.69
N ALA A 499 7.56 1.13 16.45
CA ALA A 499 8.22 -0.14 16.12
C ALA A 499 7.28 -1.36 16.10
N ASN A 500 5.99 -1.22 16.44
CA ASN A 500 5.03 -2.33 16.42
C ASN A 500 3.60 -1.89 16.08
N ARG A 501 3.02 -2.52 15.04
CA ARG A 501 1.58 -2.48 14.68
C ARG A 501 0.98 -1.08 14.48
N ASN A 502 1.80 -0.05 14.29
CA ASN A 502 1.34 1.30 14.01
C ASN A 502 2.28 1.97 12.99
N PRO A 503 2.07 1.71 11.70
CA PRO A 503 3.01 2.08 10.65
C PRO A 503 3.14 3.60 10.48
N SER A 504 2.08 4.36 10.79
CA SER A 504 2.13 5.82 10.77
C SER A 504 1.10 6.43 11.74
N VAL A 505 1.48 7.51 12.40
CA VAL A 505 0.60 8.38 13.18
C VAL A 505 0.76 9.80 12.69
N TYR A 506 -0.37 10.46 12.47
CA TYR A 506 -0.43 11.90 12.22
C TYR A 506 -0.36 12.66 13.54
N LEU A 507 0.48 13.69 13.58
CA LEU A 507 0.49 14.69 14.64
C LEU A 507 -0.36 15.88 14.16
N PRO A 508 -1.61 16.01 14.66
CA PRO A 508 -2.54 17.05 14.20
C PRO A 508 -2.13 18.46 14.56
#